data_AF-A0A380FGU1-F1
#
_entry.id   AF-A0A380FGU1-F1
#
_cell.length_a   1.000
_cell.length_b   1.000
_cell.length_c   1.000
_cell.angle_alpha   90.00
_cell.angle_beta   90.00
_cell.angle_gamma   90.00
#
_symmetry.space_group_name_H-M   'P 1'
#
loop_
_entity.id
_entity.type
_entity.pdbx_description
1 polymer ?
#
loop_
_entity_poly.entity_id
_entity_poly.type
_entity_poly.pdbx_seq_one_letter_code
_entity_poly.pdbx_strand_id
1 'polypeptide(L)'
;MEVLSWSELNSIVLFKEIDRAISSFNVQEIHEEYWNKEYEAINLSINKISIKSRLAKKTPKKRGYFLALWKKAQENINVPYHYEEFKDFANRKIY
;
A
#
# COMPACT_ATOMS: atom_id res chain seq x y z
N MET A 1 -13.08 -10.10 -29.31
CA MET A 1 -11.88 -9.84 -28.50
C MET A 1 -12.31 -8.96 -27.34
N GLU A 2 -12.73 -9.57 -26.23
CA GLU A 2 -12.93 -8.84 -24.98
C GLU A 2 -11.63 -8.90 -24.19
N VAL A 3 -11.15 -7.72 -23.81
CA VAL A 3 -9.89 -7.55 -23.11
C VAL A 3 -10.07 -8.04 -21.68
N LEU A 4 -9.21 -8.99 -21.29
CA LEU A 4 -9.08 -9.61 -19.97
C LEU A 4 -9.40 -8.63 -18.84
N SER A 5 -10.48 -8.88 -18.08
CA SER A 5 -10.72 -8.17 -16.83
C SER A 5 -9.63 -8.57 -15.84
N TRP A 6 -8.70 -7.68 -15.53
CA TRP A 6 -7.78 -7.89 -14.42
C TRP A 6 -8.62 -7.98 -13.14
N SER A 7 -8.53 -9.11 -12.43
CA SER A 7 -9.19 -9.27 -11.13
C SER A 7 -8.61 -8.24 -10.16
N GLU A 8 -9.48 -7.48 -9.50
CA GLU A 8 -9.11 -6.54 -8.43
C GLU A 8 -8.28 -7.26 -7.35
N LEU A 9 -7.24 -6.60 -6.82
CA LEU A 9 -6.41 -7.16 -5.75
C LEU A 9 -7.25 -7.49 -4.50
N ASN A 10 -6.99 -8.65 -3.88
CA ASN A 10 -7.68 -9.09 -2.67
C ASN A 10 -7.60 -8.06 -1.54
N SER A 11 -6.47 -7.36 -1.43
CA SER A 11 -6.27 -6.28 -0.46
C SER A 11 -7.18 -5.06 -0.73
N ILE A 12 -7.48 -4.73 -1.98
CA ILE A 12 -8.46 -3.68 -2.32
C ILE A 12 -9.86 -4.10 -1.88
N VAL A 13 -10.25 -5.34 -2.22
CA VAL A 13 -11.54 -5.91 -1.80
C VAL A 13 -11.66 -5.86 -0.27
N LEU A 14 -10.62 -6.29 0.45
CA LEU A 14 -10.58 -6.27 1.91
C LEU A 14 -10.82 -4.87 2.49
N PHE A 15 -10.12 -3.83 2.00
CA PHE A 15 -10.31 -2.48 2.54
C PHE A 15 -11.71 -1.92 2.27
N LYS A 16 -12.31 -2.25 1.11
CA LYS A 16 -13.70 -1.90 0.82
C LYS A 16 -14.69 -2.60 1.76
N GLU A 17 -14.47 -3.88 2.08
CA GLU A 17 -15.32 -4.57 3.05
C GLU A 17 -15.19 -3.98 4.46
N ILE A 18 -13.98 -3.60 4.87
CA ILE A 18 -13.77 -2.95 6.18
C ILE A 18 -14.47 -1.58 6.24
N ASP A 19 -14.37 -0.77 5.20
CA ASP A 19 -15.06 0.54 5.10
C ASP A 19 -16.57 0.39 5.20
N ARG A 20 -17.16 -0.64 4.56
CA ARG A 20 -18.59 -0.95 4.69
C ARG A 20 -18.97 -1.43 6.10
N ALA A 21 -18.11 -2.21 6.73
CA ALA A 21 -18.40 -2.82 8.03
C ALA A 21 -18.18 -1.85 9.22
N ILE A 22 -17.27 -0.87 9.07
CA ILE A 22 -16.83 -0.01 10.15
C ILE A 22 -17.01 1.46 9.72
N SER A 23 -18.06 2.10 10.23
CA SER A 23 -18.41 3.49 9.87
C SER A 23 -17.32 4.51 10.16
N SER A 24 -16.43 4.25 11.12
CA SER A 24 -15.28 5.11 11.43
C SER A 24 -14.05 4.85 10.55
N PHE A 25 -14.08 3.84 9.68
CA PHE A 25 -12.98 3.48 8.77
C PHE A 25 -13.29 4.03 7.38
N ASN A 26 -13.22 5.36 7.20
CA ASN A 26 -13.62 5.98 5.94
C ASN A 26 -12.47 5.98 4.91
N VAL A 27 -12.57 5.11 3.89
CA VAL A 27 -11.65 5.08 2.75
C VAL A 27 -12.04 6.18 1.76
N GLN A 28 -11.16 7.17 1.58
CA GLN A 28 -11.35 8.26 0.61
C GLN A 28 -10.72 7.94 -0.76
N GLU A 29 -9.56 7.29 -0.75
CA GLU A 29 -8.83 6.92 -1.96
C GLU A 29 -8.23 5.52 -1.81
N ILE A 30 -8.25 4.75 -2.89
CA ILE A 30 -7.63 3.43 -2.98
C ILE A 30 -7.19 3.16 -4.41
N HIS A 31 -5.90 2.94 -4.63
CA HIS A 31 -5.37 2.61 -5.96
C HIS A 31 -4.07 1.82 -5.88
N GLU A 32 -3.83 0.99 -6.89
CA GLU A 32 -2.59 0.23 -7.03
C GLU A 32 -1.39 1.16 -7.26
N GLU A 33 -0.25 0.77 -6.71
CA GLU A 33 1.04 1.43 -6.86
C GLU A 33 1.93 0.60 -7.79
N TYR A 34 2.48 1.25 -8.81
CA TYR A 34 3.06 0.59 -9.97
C TYR A 34 4.37 -0.15 -9.70
N TRP A 35 5.26 0.41 -8.87
CA TRP A 35 6.64 -0.04 -8.70
C TRP A 35 6.75 -1.29 -7.84
N ASN A 36 5.90 -1.45 -6.83
CA ASN A 36 5.95 -2.59 -5.91
C ASN A 36 4.78 -3.58 -6.08
N LYS A 37 4.13 -3.61 -7.26
CA LYS A 37 2.96 -4.45 -7.55
C LYS A 37 3.09 -5.93 -7.16
N GLU A 38 4.32 -6.46 -7.17
CA GLU A 38 4.60 -7.85 -6.75
C GLU A 38 4.20 -8.13 -5.30
N TYR A 39 4.10 -7.10 -4.47
CA TYR A 39 3.72 -7.13 -3.06
C TYR A 39 2.35 -6.49 -2.82
N GLU A 40 1.41 -6.58 -3.78
CA GLU A 40 0.09 -5.94 -3.72
C GLU A 40 0.16 -4.49 -3.23
N ALA A 41 1.01 -3.71 -3.89
CA ALA A 41 1.26 -2.34 -3.47
C ALA A 41 0.05 -1.46 -3.74
N ILE A 42 -0.50 -0.87 -2.68
CA ILE A 42 -1.67 0.00 -2.73
C ILE A 42 -1.36 1.27 -1.96
N ASN A 43 -1.77 2.41 -2.50
CA ASN A 43 -1.87 3.67 -1.76
C ASN A 43 -3.33 3.90 -1.36
N LEU A 44 -3.53 4.26 -0.09
CA LEU A 44 -4.83 4.48 0.52
C LEU A 44 -4.84 5.87 1.16
N SER A 45 -6.01 6.49 1.18
CA SER A 45 -6.32 7.59 2.10
C SER A 45 -7.47 7.13 2.97
N ILE A 46 -7.23 6.99 4.27
CA ILE A 46 -8.24 6.60 5.26
C ILE A 46 -8.32 7.67 6.32
N ASN A 47 -9.49 8.26 6.56
CA ASN A 47 -9.65 9.34 7.53
C ASN A 47 -8.62 10.50 7.35
N LYS A 48 -8.31 10.83 6.09
CA LYS A 48 -7.31 11.83 5.67
C LYS A 48 -5.86 11.48 6.04
N ILE A 49 -5.60 10.20 6.31
CA ILE A 49 -4.27 9.65 6.59
C ILE A 49 -3.82 8.86 5.37
N SER A 50 -2.68 9.24 4.82
CA SER A 50 -2.04 8.55 3.70
C SER A 50 -1.36 7.28 4.20
N ILE A 51 -1.76 6.14 3.65
CA ILE A 51 -1.26 4.82 4.03
C ILE A 51 -0.74 4.11 2.79
N LYS A 52 0.42 3.46 2.91
CA LYS A 52 0.94 2.52 1.91
C LYS A 52 0.77 1.10 2.42
N SER A 53 -0.05 0.29 1.75
CA SER A 53 -0.25 -1.11 2.08
C SER A 53 0.58 -2.03 1.19
N ARG A 54 1.01 -3.18 1.73
CA ARG A 54 1.80 -4.22 1.06
C ARG A 54 1.42 -5.61 1.61
N LEU A 55 1.30 -6.60 0.73
CA LEU A 55 1.23 -8.01 1.09
C LEU A 55 2.64 -8.61 1.18
N ALA A 56 3.11 -8.84 2.41
CA ALA A 56 4.41 -9.43 2.66
C ALA A 56 4.45 -10.93 2.30
N LYS A 57 5.59 -11.41 1.80
CA LYS A 57 5.76 -12.79 1.33
C LYS A 57 6.68 -13.58 2.26
N LYS A 58 6.30 -14.83 2.52
CA LYS A 58 7.17 -15.75 3.25
C LYS A 58 8.35 -16.16 2.37
N THR A 59 9.56 -16.10 2.92
CA THR A 59 10.76 -16.55 2.20
C THR A 59 11.18 -17.94 2.70
N PRO A 60 11.56 -18.89 1.83
CA PRO A 60 11.84 -20.27 2.28
C PRO A 60 13.00 -20.38 3.27
N LYS A 61 14.02 -19.53 3.12
CA LYS A 61 15.30 -19.64 3.85
C LYS A 61 15.45 -18.68 5.03
N LYS A 62 14.51 -17.75 5.24
CA LYS A 62 14.57 -16.77 6.35
C LYS A 62 13.27 -16.79 7.13
N ARG A 63 13.38 -16.64 8.45
CA ARG A 63 12.22 -16.44 9.33
C ARG A 63 11.58 -15.08 9.03
N GLY A 64 10.26 -15.00 9.18
CA GLY A 64 9.48 -13.79 8.93
C GLY A 64 8.97 -13.66 7.49
N TYR A 65 8.44 -12.48 7.20
CA TYR A 65 7.88 -12.11 5.90
C TYR A 65 8.66 -10.93 5.33
N PHE A 66 8.92 -10.95 4.03
CA PHE A 66 9.64 -9.92 3.31
C PHE A 66 8.66 -9.10 2.45
N LEU A 67 8.86 -7.79 2.41
CA LEU A 67 8.17 -6.88 1.50
C LEU A 67 9.15 -5.86 0.94
N ALA A 68 8.80 -5.27 -0.20
CA ALA A 68 9.54 -4.16 -0.79
C ALA A 68 8.75 -2.85 -0.67
N LEU A 69 9.46 -1.78 -0.31
CA LEU A 69 8.92 -0.42 -0.24
C LEU A 69 9.96 0.56 -0.78
N TRP A 70 9.83 0.92 -2.06
CA TRP A 70 10.76 1.82 -2.76
C TRP A 70 10.03 2.55 -3.89
N LYS A 71 10.60 3.65 -4.37
CA LYS A 71 10.10 4.43 -5.50
C LYS A 71 11.18 4.62 -6.57
N LYS A 72 10.78 5.11 -7.75
CA LYS A 72 11.72 5.62 -8.75
C LYS A 72 12.03 7.08 -8.49
N ALA A 73 13.33 7.42 -8.45
CA ALA A 73 13.79 8.80 -8.58
C ALA A 73 13.64 9.28 -10.03
N GLN A 74 13.90 10.58 -10.28
CA GLN A 74 13.72 11.21 -11.58
C GLN A 74 14.62 10.57 -12.66
N GLU A 75 15.76 10.02 -12.26
CA GLU A 75 16.73 9.30 -13.08
C GLU A 75 16.34 7.83 -13.34
N ASN A 76 15.12 7.42 -12.98
CA ASN A 76 14.63 6.05 -13.07
C ASN A 76 15.46 5.05 -12.22
N ILE A 77 16.04 5.53 -11.12
CA ILE A 77 16.79 4.70 -10.16
C ILE A 77 15.88 4.33 -8.98
N ASN A 78 15.98 3.09 -8.49
CA ASN A 78 15.24 2.66 -7.30
C ASN A 78 15.85 3.31 -6.06
N VAL A 79 15.03 4.07 -5.34
CA VAL A 79 15.43 4.73 -4.09
C VAL A 79 14.45 4.42 -2.97
N PRO A 80 14.91 4.35 -1.71
CA PRO A 80 14.01 4.26 -0.58
C PRO A 80 13.17 5.55 -0.47
N TYR A 81 12.03 5.44 0.20
CA TYR A 81 11.31 6.62 0.66
C TYR A 81 12.04 7.25 1.84
N HIS A 82 12.01 8.58 1.93
CA HIS A 82 12.44 9.31 3.10
C HIS A 82 11.33 9.33 4.17
N TYR A 83 11.72 9.50 5.43
CA TYR A 83 10.78 9.54 6.56
C TYR A 83 9.75 10.66 6.40
N GLU A 84 10.20 11.82 5.90
CA GLU A 84 9.41 13.03 5.67
C GLU A 84 8.33 12.84 4.60
N GLU A 85 8.41 11.77 3.80
CA GLU A 85 7.38 11.41 2.81
C GLU A 85 6.18 10.71 3.45
N PHE A 86 6.31 10.27 4.70
CA PHE A 86 5.23 9.69 5.51
C PHE A 86 4.72 10.71 6.55
N LYS A 87 4.37 11.92 6.09
CA LYS A 87 4.02 13.07 6.94
C LYS A 87 2.95 12.77 7.99
N ASP A 88 1.96 11.94 7.66
CA ASP A 88 0.88 11.60 8.58
C ASP A 88 1.32 10.73 9.75
N PHE A 89 2.41 9.96 9.57
CA PHE A 89 3.11 9.26 10.65
C PHE A 89 4.10 10.19 11.36
N ALA A 90 4.83 11.02 10.60
CA ALA A 90 5.84 11.92 11.16
C ALA A 90 5.29 12.95 12.15
N ASN A 91 4.04 13.40 11.95
CA ASN A 91 3.38 14.39 12.80
C ASN A 91 2.64 13.79 14.02
N ARG A 92 2.57 12.46 14.13
CA ARG A 92 2.02 11.77 15.29
C ARG A 92 3.16 11.34 16.19
N LYS A 93 3.50 12.19 17.17
CA LYS A 93 4.30 11.72 18.31
C LYS A 93 3.50 10.62 19.00
N ILE A 94 3.96 9.39 18.85
CA ILE A 94 3.48 8.25 19.60
C ILE A 94 4.05 8.44 21.01
N TYR A 95 3.23 8.97 21.91
CA TYR A 95 3.50 9.02 23.36
C TYR A 95 2.70 7.91 24.04
#